data_AF-A0A920NBU1-F1
#
_entry.id   AF-A0A920NBU1-F1
#
_cell.length_a   1.000
_cell.length_b   1.000
_cell.length_c   1.000
_cell.angle_alpha   90.00
_cell.angle_beta   90.00
_cell.angle_gamma   90.00
#
_symmetry.space_group_name_H-M   'P 1'
#
loop_
_entity.id
_entity.type
_entity.pdbx_description
1 polymer ?
#
loop_
_entity_poly.entity_id
_entity_poly.type
_entity_poly.pdbx_seq_one_letter_code
_entity_poly.pdbx_strand_id
1 'polypeptide(L)'
;MAPMDRNPSLTRLDTQEWNRTKQRVEKSTREMAADLLTIYAERELAEGYAMGPDSKWQVELEDSFPYEETTDQIATLSEIKEDMESTKPMDRLVCGDVGYGKTEIPFEGSI
;
A
#
# COMPACT_ATOMS: atom_id res chain seq x y z
N MET A 1 15.77 -5.91 0.47
CA MET A 1 16.90 -5.78 1.42
C MET A 1 16.81 -4.40 2.05
N ALA A 2 16.30 -4.33 3.28
CA ALA A 2 16.05 -3.07 3.99
C ALA A 2 17.37 -2.32 4.28
N PRO A 3 17.39 -0.98 4.31
CA PRO A 3 18.61 -0.19 4.43
C PRO A 3 19.20 -0.15 5.86
N MET A 4 18.90 -1.14 6.72
CA MET A 4 19.26 -1.09 8.14
C MET A 4 20.64 -1.67 8.50
N ASP A 5 21.38 -2.25 7.55
CA ASP A 5 22.69 -2.89 7.82
C ASP A 5 23.92 -2.09 7.37
N ARG A 6 23.77 -0.79 7.06
CA ARG A 6 24.92 0.08 6.77
C ARG A 6 25.37 0.79 8.04
N ASN A 7 26.47 0.30 8.62
CA ASN A 7 27.13 0.94 9.75
C ASN A 7 27.37 2.43 9.42
N PRO A 8 26.82 3.39 10.19
CA PRO A 8 26.89 4.80 9.83
C PRO A 8 28.36 5.26 9.86
N SER A 9 28.80 5.91 8.79
CA SER A 9 30.13 6.50 8.74
C SER A 9 30.23 7.62 9.79
N LEU A 10 31.06 7.41 10.82
CA LEU A 10 31.29 8.36 11.90
C LEU A 10 31.80 9.68 11.34
N THR A 11 30.92 10.68 11.24
CA THR A 11 31.26 12.04 10.86
C THR A 11 31.46 12.86 12.13
N ARG A 12 32.53 13.65 12.21
CA ARG A 12 32.73 14.57 13.34
C ARG A 12 31.57 15.58 13.38
N LEU A 13 30.92 15.70 14.54
CA LEU A 13 29.76 16.57 14.81
C LEU A 13 30.01 18.07 14.49
N ASP A 14 31.27 18.50 14.39
CA ASP A 14 31.68 19.89 14.16
C ASP A 14 32.02 20.20 12.69
N THR A 15 31.67 19.30 11.76
CA THR A 15 32.11 19.43 10.36
C THR A 15 30.97 19.85 9.45
N GLN A 16 31.26 20.77 8.52
CA GLN A 16 30.36 21.25 7.46
C GLN A 16 29.69 20.11 6.66
N GLU A 17 30.30 18.92 6.66
CA GLU A 17 29.80 17.68 6.05
C GLU A 17 28.49 17.16 6.67
N TRP A 18 28.31 17.25 7.99
CA TRP A 18 27.05 16.86 8.65
C TRP A 18 25.91 17.79 8.24
N ASN A 19 26.18 19.10 8.21
CA ASN A 19 25.21 20.09 7.75
C ASN A 19 24.82 19.88 6.28
N ARG A 20 25.77 19.60 5.40
CA ARG A 20 25.49 19.26 3.98
C ARG A 20 24.66 17.98 3.84
N THR A 21 24.95 16.97 4.65
CA THR A 21 24.20 15.71 4.64
C THR A 21 22.76 15.92 5.13
N LYS A 22 22.58 16.67 6.22
CA LYS A 22 21.25 17.04 6.72
C LYS A 22 20.43 17.82 5.68
N GLN A 23 21.04 18.83 5.04
CA GLN A 23 20.38 19.60 3.98
C GLN A 23 19.98 18.73 2.79
N ARG A 24 20.81 17.76 2.40
CA ARG A 24 20.50 16.81 1.31
C ARG A 24 19.32 15.92 1.67
N VAL A 25 19.31 15.36 2.88
CA VAL A 25 18.20 14.53 3.37
C VAL A 25 16.92 15.34 3.45
N GLU A 26 16.97 16.55 4.02
CA GLU A 26 15.80 17.43 4.12
C GLU A 26 15.22 17.78 2.74
N LYS A 27 16.09 18.07 1.75
CA LYS A 27 15.68 18.31 0.37
C LYS A 27 14.98 17.09 -0.23
N SER A 28 15.58 15.90 -0.08
CA SER A 28 15.01 14.65 -0.59
C SER A 28 13.68 14.29 0.07
N THR A 29 13.55 14.50 1.39
CA THR A 29 12.28 14.29 2.10
C THR A 29 11.21 15.26 1.63
N ARG A 30 11.56 16.53 1.38
CA ARG A 30 10.63 17.54 0.87
C ARG A 30 10.16 17.22 -0.56
N GLU A 31 11.06 16.75 -1.42
CA GLU A 31 10.73 16.29 -2.78
C GLU A 31 9.76 15.10 -2.72
N MET A 32 10.06 14.07 -1.93
CA MET A 32 9.17 12.91 -1.75
C MET A 32 7.79 13.31 -1.21
N ALA A 33 7.73 14.23 -0.25
CA ALA A 33 6.46 14.72 0.28
C ALA A 33 5.64 15.47 -0.78
N ALA A 34 6.29 16.29 -1.62
CA ALA A 34 5.64 16.99 -2.72
C ALA A 34 5.12 16.03 -3.79
N ASP A 35 5.89 15.00 -4.12
CA ASP A 35 5.49 13.96 -5.08
C ASP A 35 4.28 13.17 -4.57
N LEU A 36 4.28 12.78 -3.29
CA LEU A 36 3.12 12.12 -2.67
C LEU A 36 1.88 13.01 -2.73
N LEU A 37 2.00 14.29 -2.34
CA LEU A 37 0.89 15.25 -2.44
C LEU A 37 0.35 15.38 -3.87
N THR A 38 1.25 15.39 -4.87
CA THR A 38 0.88 15.47 -6.27
C THR A 38 0.09 14.23 -6.70
N ILE A 39 0.57 13.03 -6.36
CA ILE A 39 -0.12 11.77 -6.65
C ILE A 39 -1.51 11.72 -6.00
N TYR A 40 -1.66 12.17 -4.75
CA TYR A 40 -2.96 12.23 -4.09
C TYR A 40 -3.91 13.25 -4.75
N ALA A 41 -3.40 14.41 -5.17
CA ALA A 41 -4.19 15.41 -5.87
C ALA A 41 -4.67 14.90 -7.25
N GLU A 42 -3.80 14.22 -8.00
CA GLU A 42 -4.15 13.60 -9.28
C GLU A 42 -5.19 12.49 -9.08
N ARG A 43 -5.08 11.69 -8.01
CA ARG A 43 -6.06 10.64 -7.67
C ARG A 43 -7.44 11.17 -7.31
N GLU A 44 -7.53 12.31 -6.61
CA GLU A 44 -8.82 12.93 -6.29
C GLU A 44 -9.53 13.46 -7.54
N LEU A 45 -8.78 13.85 -8.57
CA LEU A 45 -9.32 14.34 -9.84
C LEU A 45 -9.60 13.23 -10.85
N ALA A 46 -8.97 12.06 -10.68
CA ALA A 46 -9.18 10.90 -11.54
C ALA A 46 -10.46 10.16 -11.15
N GLU A 47 -11.37 10.00 -12.10
CA GLU A 47 -12.49 9.07 -11.95
C GLU A 47 -11.95 7.63 -12.06
N GLY A 48 -12.09 6.88 -10.97
CA GLY A 48 -11.80 5.45 -10.93
C GLY A 48 -12.88 4.64 -11.63
N TYR A 49 -12.57 3.38 -11.93
CA TYR A 49 -13.58 2.43 -12.40
C TYR A 49 -14.23 1.76 -11.18
N ALA A 50 -15.46 2.15 -10.87
CA ALA A 50 -16.26 1.48 -9.85
C ALA A 50 -16.70 0.11 -10.36
N MET A 51 -16.31 -0.94 -9.67
CA MET A 51 -16.76 -2.29 -9.97
C MET A 51 -18.19 -2.51 -9.48
N GLY A 52 -18.88 -3.42 -10.16
CA GLY A 52 -20.24 -3.80 -9.78
C GLY A 52 -20.23 -4.78 -8.61
N PRO A 53 -21.39 -5.00 -7.97
CA PRO A 53 -21.50 -5.94 -6.86
C PRO A 53 -21.20 -7.37 -7.31
N ASP A 54 -20.85 -8.21 -6.34
CA ASP A 54 -20.41 -9.56 -6.62
C ASP A 54 -21.44 -10.38 -7.43
N SER A 55 -20.94 -11.06 -8.46
CA SER A 55 -21.68 -12.05 -9.23
C SER A 55 -21.75 -13.38 -8.49
N LYS A 56 -22.81 -14.17 -8.73
CA LYS A 56 -22.97 -15.49 -8.09
C LYS A 56 -21.77 -16.42 -8.30
N TRP A 57 -21.10 -16.31 -9.44
CA TRP A 57 -19.90 -17.08 -9.75
C TRP A 57 -18.72 -16.71 -8.85
N GLN A 58 -18.56 -15.43 -8.48
CA GLN A 58 -17.49 -15.02 -7.55
C GLN A 58 -17.71 -15.62 -6.18
N VAL A 59 -18.94 -15.60 -5.67
CA VAL A 59 -19.27 -16.25 -4.39
C VAL A 59 -18.98 -17.75 -4.43
N GLU A 60 -19.32 -18.43 -5.53
CA GLU A 60 -19.00 -19.85 -5.71
C GLU A 60 -17.49 -20.12 -5.79
N LEU A 61 -16.71 -19.18 -6.31
CA LEU A 61 -15.25 -19.26 -6.38
C LEU A 61 -14.61 -18.99 -5.02
N GLU A 62 -15.10 -18.00 -4.27
CA GLU A 62 -14.69 -17.72 -2.89
C GLU A 62 -14.98 -18.93 -1.98
N ASP A 63 -16.18 -19.53 -2.09
CA ASP A 63 -16.56 -20.75 -1.37
C ASP A 63 -15.74 -21.99 -1.77
N SER A 64 -15.02 -21.94 -2.90
CA SER A 64 -14.19 -23.05 -3.37
C SER A 64 -12.82 -23.12 -2.68
N PHE A 65 -12.42 -22.07 -1.96
CA PHE A 65 -11.16 -22.06 -1.24
C PHE A 65 -11.22 -22.96 0.00
N PRO A 66 -10.28 -23.90 0.16
CA PRO A 66 -10.33 -24.92 1.21
C PRO A 66 -9.92 -24.41 2.60
N TYR A 67 -9.63 -23.12 2.75
CA TYR A 67 -9.13 -22.52 3.98
C TYR A 67 -10.16 -21.54 4.54
N GLU A 68 -10.40 -21.64 5.86
CA GLU A 68 -11.28 -20.70 6.55
C GLU A 68 -10.51 -19.41 6.82
N GLU A 69 -11.03 -18.31 6.30
CA GLU A 69 -10.43 -16.98 6.43
C GLU A 69 -10.40 -16.54 7.90
N THR A 70 -9.29 -15.93 8.31
CA THR A 70 -9.19 -15.30 9.61
C THR A 70 -10.02 -14.00 9.66
N THR A 71 -10.42 -13.57 10.86
CA THR A 71 -11.20 -12.33 11.03
C THR A 71 -10.54 -11.10 10.38
N ASP A 72 -9.21 -11.02 10.43
CA ASP A 72 -8.44 -9.94 9.80
C ASP A 72 -8.47 -10.02 8.26
N GLN A 73 -8.51 -11.23 7.69
CA GLN A 73 -8.63 -11.44 6.24
C GLN A 73 -10.02 -11.04 5.74
N ILE A 74 -11.08 -11.44 6.46
CA ILE A 74 -12.47 -11.06 6.14
C ILE A 74 -12.64 -9.53 6.16
N ALA A 75 -12.11 -8.87 7.20
CA ALA A 75 -12.15 -7.42 7.31
C ALA A 75 -11.39 -6.75 6.16
N THR A 76 -10.19 -7.25 5.84
CA THR A 76 -9.37 -6.73 4.74
C THR A 76 -10.06 -6.89 3.38
N LEU A 77 -10.70 -8.04 3.15
CA LEU A 77 -11.46 -8.32 1.92
C LEU A 77 -12.65 -7.38 1.77
N SER A 78 -13.43 -7.18 2.83
CA SER A 78 -14.56 -6.24 2.82
C SER A 78 -14.10 -4.82 2.51
N GLU A 79 -13.00 -4.36 3.12
CA GLU A 79 -12.45 -3.02 2.89
C GLU A 79 -11.92 -2.85 1.45
N ILE A 80 -11.33 -3.90 0.87
CA ILE A 80 -10.89 -3.89 -0.53
C ILE A 80 -12.10 -3.81 -1.46
N LYS A 81 -13.14 -4.62 -1.22
CA LYS A 81 -14.36 -4.60 -2.05
C LYS A 81 -15.03 -3.22 -1.99
N GLU A 82 -15.16 -2.63 -0.81
CA GLU A 82 -15.68 -1.26 -0.66
C GLU A 82 -14.85 -0.22 -1.42
N ASP A 83 -13.51 -0.33 -1.35
CA ASP A 83 -12.62 0.57 -2.09
C ASP A 83 -12.73 0.36 -3.62
N MET A 84 -13.08 -0.83 -4.09
CA MET A 84 -13.20 -1.18 -5.51
C MET A 84 -14.58 -0.86 -6.10
N GLU A 85 -15.63 -0.82 -5.28
CA GLU A 85 -16.95 -0.29 -5.65
C GLU A 85 -16.98 1.25 -5.66
N SER A 86 -15.97 1.90 -5.07
CA SER A 86 -15.85 3.35 -5.04
C SER A 86 -15.52 3.93 -6.41
N THR A 87 -16.00 5.15 -6.68
CA THR A 87 -15.63 5.92 -7.87
C THR A 87 -14.22 6.51 -7.79
N LYS A 88 -13.53 6.34 -6.65
CA LYS A 88 -12.15 6.79 -6.45
C LYS A 88 -11.16 5.66 -6.71
N PRO A 89 -10.02 5.89 -7.38
CA PRO A 89 -9.00 4.86 -7.56
C PRO A 89 -8.47 4.36 -6.20
N MET A 90 -8.61 3.06 -5.93
CA MET A 90 -8.13 2.42 -4.71
C MET A 90 -6.61 2.58 -4.50
N ASP A 91 -6.17 2.79 -3.26
CA ASP A 91 -4.76 2.86 -2.84
C ASP A 91 -4.49 2.19 -1.49
N ARG A 92 -4.79 0.90 -1.39
CA ARG A 92 -4.63 0.15 -0.15
C ARG A 92 -3.33 -0.64 -0.11
N LEU A 93 -2.59 -0.52 0.99
CA LEU A 93 -1.43 -1.35 1.28
C LEU A 93 -1.80 -2.42 2.32
N VAL A 94 -1.85 -3.68 1.91
CA VAL A 94 -2.04 -4.82 2.81
C VAL A 94 -0.68 -5.35 3.26
N CYS A 95 -0.40 -5.26 4.56
CA CYS A 95 0.80 -5.81 5.18
C CYS A 95 0.44 -7.06 5.98
N GLY A 96 1.18 -8.17 5.78
CA GLY A 96 1.03 -9.37 6.60
C GLY A 96 2.28 -10.25 6.53
N ASP A 97 2.36 -11.31 7.33
CA ASP A 97 3.49 -12.26 7.34
C ASP A 97 3.39 -13.34 6.25
N VAL A 98 4.50 -13.98 5.86
CA VAL A 98 4.52 -15.01 4.81
C VAL A 98 3.52 -16.12 5.15
N GLY A 99 2.61 -16.43 4.21
CA GLY A 99 1.56 -17.46 4.41
C GLY A 99 0.18 -16.95 4.82
N TYR A 100 0.00 -15.65 5.09
CA TYR A 100 -1.30 -15.04 5.45
C TYR A 100 -2.16 -14.62 4.24
N GLY A 101 -2.12 -15.34 3.11
CA GLY A 101 -3.05 -15.10 2.00
C GLY A 101 -2.90 -13.79 1.23
N LYS A 102 -1.76 -13.07 1.33
CA LYS A 102 -1.49 -11.83 0.55
C LYS A 102 -1.62 -11.97 -0.97
N THR A 103 -1.57 -13.19 -1.48
CA THR A 103 -1.74 -13.50 -2.90
C THR A 103 -3.20 -13.77 -3.26
N GLU A 104 -4.01 -14.24 -2.31
CA GLU A 104 -5.41 -14.62 -2.51
C GLU A 104 -6.32 -13.38 -2.39
N ILE A 105 -6.05 -12.53 -1.38
CA ILE A 105 -6.81 -11.31 -1.09
C ILE A 105 -6.94 -10.35 -2.30
N PRO A 106 -5.88 -10.04 -3.07
CA PRO A 106 -6.02 -9.18 -4.25
C PRO A 106 -6.78 -9.85 -5.40
N PHE A 107 -6.71 -11.18 -5.53
CA PHE A 107 -7.44 -11.91 -6.56
C PHE A 107 -8.94 -11.92 -6.24
N GLU A 108 -9.32 -12.25 -5.02
CA GLU A 108 -10.72 -12.26 -4.56
C GLU A 108 -11.36 -10.88 -4.62
N GLY A 109 -10.64 -9.82 -4.24
CA GLY A 109 -11.16 -8.45 -4.36
C GLY A 109 -11.30 -7.97 -5.82
N SER A 110 -10.55 -8.54 -6.77
CA SER A 110 -10.48 -8.03 -8.16
C SER A 110 -11.43 -8.67 -9.15
N ILE A 111 -12.11 -9.76 -8.79
CA ILE A 111 -12.98 -10.49 -9.72
C ILE A 111 -14.37 -9.91 -9.61
#